data_AF-A0A7S9CU38-F1
#
_entry.id   AF-A0A7S9CU38-F1
#
_cell.length_a   1.000
_cell.length_b   1.000
_cell.length_c   1.000
_cell.angle_alpha   90.00
_cell.angle_beta   90.00
_cell.angle_gamma   90.00
#
_symmetry.space_group_name_H-M   'P 1'
#
loop_
_entity.id
_entity.type
_entity.pdbx_description
1 polymer ?
#
loop_
_entity_poly.entity_id
_entity_poly.type
_entity_poly.pdbx_seq_one_letter_code
_entity_poly.pdbx_strand_id
1 'polypeptide(L)'
;MADAKYDVLGIGNAIFDVLVQTDEAFLGRHGMAKGSMQLIDEARATAIYSDMGKETAKATEMSGGSAANTIVGVGNLGARAAYVGKVKDDQIGKLYVHDIRAAGVTFDTRPAAAGPATGCCYILVTPDGERTMNTYLGAAQDLTPDDIDPAQIEAAGILYLEGYLWDPKNAKDAFVKAATIAHGAGRQVALTLSDSFCVDRYRDEFLDLMRKGIVDVVFSNEAELHSLYQTSDFEGALKQFGKDTKLGVVTRSEKGCVVVSKDGVTSAPASPIDKLVDTTGAGDLFAAGFLVGLVRNLGYENAGRLGALAAAEVIQHIGARPLVSLKELATGKGLLV
;
A
#
# COMPACT_ATOMS: atom_id res chain seq x y z
N MET A 1 23.28 -4.37 -15.39
CA MET A 1 21.89 -4.02 -15.73
C MET A 1 21.88 -2.53 -16.05
N ALA A 2 21.24 -2.10 -17.14
CA ALA A 2 21.12 -0.67 -17.42
C ALA A 2 20.55 0.04 -16.19
N ASP A 3 21.13 1.19 -15.85
CA ASP A 3 20.74 1.97 -14.69
C ASP A 3 19.25 2.31 -14.82
N ALA A 4 18.42 1.79 -13.90
CA ALA A 4 16.99 1.97 -13.96
C ALA A 4 16.68 3.48 -13.83
N LYS A 5 15.68 4.00 -14.53
CA LYS A 5 15.24 5.40 -14.38
C LYS A 5 14.57 5.62 -13.02
N TYR A 6 13.81 4.63 -12.59
CA TYR A 6 13.10 4.59 -11.32
C TYR A 6 13.66 3.48 -10.45
N ASP A 7 13.79 3.75 -9.16
CA ASP A 7 14.16 2.74 -8.19
C ASP A 7 12.96 1.84 -7.88
N VAL A 8 11.79 2.46 -7.66
CA VAL A 8 10.51 1.75 -7.44
C VAL A 8 9.41 2.38 -8.28
N LEU A 9 8.64 1.55 -8.97
CA LEU A 9 7.38 1.93 -9.61
C LEU A 9 6.23 1.20 -8.94
N GLY A 10 5.19 1.92 -8.53
CA GLY A 10 3.99 1.34 -7.93
C GLY A 10 2.84 1.23 -8.93
N ILE A 11 2.01 0.19 -8.81
CA ILE A 11 0.71 0.10 -9.48
C ILE A 11 -0.36 -0.17 -8.44
N GLY A 12 -1.42 0.64 -8.42
CA GLY A 12 -2.54 0.44 -7.50
C GLY A 12 -3.77 1.27 -7.82
N ASN A 13 -4.75 1.20 -6.93
CA ASN A 13 -5.94 2.02 -6.97
C ASN A 13 -5.59 3.45 -6.52
N ALA A 14 -5.79 4.43 -7.41
CA ALA A 14 -5.63 5.84 -7.08
C ALA A 14 -6.89 6.34 -6.37
N ILE A 15 -6.82 6.41 -5.04
CA ILE A 15 -7.97 6.69 -4.17
C ILE A 15 -7.76 7.98 -3.38
N PHE A 16 -8.78 8.82 -3.32
CA PHE A 16 -8.79 10.00 -2.47
C PHE A 16 -9.40 9.68 -1.10
N ASP A 17 -8.67 9.97 -0.02
CA ASP A 17 -9.09 9.64 1.33
C ASP A 17 -9.86 10.79 1.96
N VAL A 18 -10.97 10.44 2.61
CA VAL A 18 -11.76 11.32 3.48
C VAL A 18 -11.73 10.71 4.88
N LEU A 19 -10.86 11.23 5.74
CA LEU A 19 -10.63 10.71 7.09
C LEU A 19 -11.45 11.49 8.11
N VAL A 20 -12.20 10.78 8.94
CA VAL A 20 -13.04 11.36 10.00
C VAL A 20 -12.88 10.56 11.30
N GLN A 21 -12.73 11.26 12.42
CA GLN A 21 -12.80 10.63 13.74
C GLN A 21 -14.25 10.29 14.08
N THR A 22 -14.49 9.08 14.57
CA THR A 22 -15.83 8.56 14.85
C THR A 22 -15.86 7.69 16.12
N ASP A 23 -17.03 7.14 16.44
CA ASP A 23 -17.24 6.18 17.53
C ASP A 23 -17.71 4.80 17.02
N GLU A 24 -17.66 3.81 17.92
CA GLU A 24 -18.12 2.43 17.67
C GLU A 24 -19.61 2.38 17.30
N ALA A 25 -20.41 3.32 17.82
CA ALA A 25 -21.84 3.38 17.53
C ALA A 25 -22.10 3.74 16.06
N PHE A 26 -21.27 4.61 15.46
CA PHE A 26 -21.31 4.90 14.03
C PHE A 26 -21.02 3.66 13.20
N LEU A 27 -19.93 2.94 13.50
CA LEU A 27 -19.58 1.71 12.80
C LEU A 27 -20.73 0.69 12.88
N GLY A 28 -21.30 0.53 14.08
CA GLY A 28 -22.45 -0.37 14.31
C GLY A 28 -23.71 0.02 13.54
N ARG A 29 -24.08 1.31 13.49
CA ARG A 29 -25.24 1.80 12.71
C ARG A 29 -25.11 1.52 11.22
N HIS A 30 -23.89 1.53 10.72
CA HIS A 30 -23.59 1.23 9.32
C HIS A 30 -23.26 -0.27 9.09
N GLY A 31 -23.14 -1.11 10.12
CA GLY A 31 -22.77 -2.51 9.93
C GLY A 31 -21.34 -2.70 9.40
N MET A 32 -20.44 -1.78 9.73
CA MET A 32 -19.04 -1.83 9.32
C MET A 32 -18.26 -2.81 10.22
N ALA A 33 -17.44 -3.67 9.61
CA ALA A 33 -16.52 -4.51 10.37
C ALA A 33 -15.28 -3.69 10.72
N LYS A 34 -15.03 -3.46 12.01
CA LYS A 34 -13.91 -2.65 12.49
C LYS A 34 -12.57 -3.20 11.98
N GLY A 35 -11.67 -2.31 11.53
CA GLY A 35 -10.32 -2.66 11.08
C GLY A 35 -10.25 -3.25 9.67
N SER A 36 -11.38 -3.33 8.95
CA SER A 36 -11.46 -3.90 7.60
C SER A 36 -11.46 -2.83 6.50
N MET A 37 -11.23 -3.28 5.27
CA MET A 37 -11.59 -2.56 4.04
C MET A 37 -12.84 -3.18 3.41
N GLN A 38 -13.88 -2.36 3.22
CA GLN A 38 -15.09 -2.77 2.52
C GLN A 38 -15.24 -2.00 1.21
N LEU A 39 -15.46 -2.72 0.11
CA LEU A 39 -15.91 -2.13 -1.14
C LEU A 39 -17.36 -1.71 -1.03
N ILE A 40 -17.65 -0.49 -1.49
CA ILE A 40 -18.98 0.10 -1.47
C ILE A 40 -19.33 0.68 -2.84
N ASP A 41 -20.63 0.76 -3.12
CA ASP A 41 -21.14 1.47 -4.29
C ASP A 41 -21.32 2.97 -4.01
N GLU A 42 -21.64 3.73 -5.06
CA GLU A 42 -21.80 5.19 -5.00
C GLU A 42 -22.97 5.61 -4.08
N ALA A 43 -24.05 4.82 -4.05
CA ALA A 43 -25.19 5.11 -3.18
C ALA A 43 -24.79 4.98 -1.71
N ARG A 44 -24.03 3.94 -1.37
CA ARG A 44 -23.50 3.72 -0.03
C ARG A 44 -22.45 4.76 0.36
N ALA A 45 -21.58 5.17 -0.57
CA ALA A 45 -20.62 6.25 -0.37
C ALA A 45 -21.33 7.56 0.00
N THR A 46 -22.37 7.91 -0.77
CA THR A 46 -23.20 9.10 -0.53
C THR A 46 -23.89 9.03 0.83
N ALA A 47 -24.43 7.87 1.21
CA ALA A 47 -25.09 7.67 2.50
C ALA A 47 -24.11 7.85 3.68
N ILE A 48 -22.93 7.22 3.61
CA ILE A 48 -21.89 7.35 4.65
C ILE A 48 -21.46 8.82 4.79
N TYR A 49 -21.16 9.49 3.66
CA TYR A 49 -20.72 10.88 3.69
C TYR A 49 -21.79 11.83 4.23
N SER A 50 -23.06 11.61 3.87
CA SER A 50 -24.19 12.37 4.43
C SER A 50 -24.32 12.16 5.94
N ASP A 51 -24.19 10.92 6.42
CA ASP A 51 -24.37 10.57 7.83
C ASP A 51 -23.17 10.99 8.71
N MET A 52 -21.98 11.20 8.13
CA MET A 52 -20.88 11.88 8.80
C MET A 52 -21.27 13.30 9.27
N GLY A 53 -22.25 13.93 8.61
CA GLY A 53 -22.88 15.16 9.07
C GLY A 53 -21.89 16.27 9.40
N LYS A 54 -21.92 16.82 10.62
CA LYS A 54 -21.03 17.91 11.05
C LYS A 54 -19.57 17.49 11.18
N GLU A 55 -19.27 16.20 11.29
CA GLU A 55 -17.89 15.74 11.38
C GLU A 55 -17.15 15.83 10.04
N THR A 56 -17.88 15.93 8.91
CA THR A 56 -17.27 16.24 7.60
C THR A 56 -16.53 17.57 7.59
N ALA A 57 -16.96 18.55 8.39
CA ALA A 57 -16.27 19.84 8.51
C ALA A 57 -14.89 19.73 9.21
N LYS A 58 -14.61 18.59 9.85
CA LYS A 58 -13.31 18.25 10.44
C LYS A 58 -12.60 17.14 9.68
N ALA A 59 -13.15 16.72 8.52
CA ALA A 59 -12.55 15.69 7.72
C ALA A 59 -11.16 16.14 7.26
N THR A 60 -10.21 15.22 7.31
CA THR A 60 -8.95 15.38 6.59
C THR A 60 -9.15 14.78 5.21
N GLU A 61 -9.08 15.62 4.19
CA GLU A 61 -9.18 15.23 2.79
C GLU A 61 -7.78 15.22 2.19
N MET A 62 -7.35 14.07 1.66
CA MET A 62 -6.01 13.95 1.11
C MET A 62 -5.93 12.84 0.07
N SER A 63 -4.96 12.94 -0.83
CA SER A 63 -4.63 11.83 -1.72
C SER A 63 -4.14 10.61 -0.94
N GLY A 64 -4.71 9.44 -1.24
CA GLY A 64 -4.40 8.16 -0.62
C GLY A 64 -4.07 7.07 -1.64
N GLY A 65 -4.53 5.85 -1.35
CA GLY A 65 -4.26 4.62 -2.10
C GLY A 65 -2.99 3.92 -1.61
N SER A 66 -3.09 2.63 -1.26
CA SER A 66 -2.02 1.89 -0.58
C SER A 66 -0.70 1.92 -1.35
N ALA A 67 -0.72 1.51 -2.63
CA ALA A 67 0.48 1.58 -3.46
C ALA A 67 1.00 3.01 -3.66
N ALA A 68 0.12 4.00 -3.80
CA ALA A 68 0.54 5.39 -3.97
C ALA A 68 1.21 5.95 -2.71
N ASN A 69 0.69 5.64 -1.52
CA ASN A 69 1.28 6.03 -0.24
C ASN A 69 2.68 5.43 -0.09
N THR A 70 2.86 4.15 -0.46
CA THR A 70 4.18 3.52 -0.50
C THR A 70 5.14 4.28 -1.42
N ILE A 71 4.72 4.59 -2.66
CA ILE A 71 5.58 5.28 -3.63
C ILE A 71 5.91 6.72 -3.21
N VAL A 72 4.98 7.44 -2.60
CA VAL A 72 5.26 8.74 -1.98
C VAL A 72 6.28 8.60 -0.85
N GLY A 73 6.16 7.58 0.00
CA GLY A 73 7.15 7.26 1.03
C GLY A 73 8.54 6.96 0.45
N VAL A 74 8.62 6.19 -0.64
CA VAL A 74 9.86 5.90 -1.37
C VAL A 74 10.50 7.20 -1.86
N GLY A 75 9.71 8.09 -2.47
CA GLY A 75 10.15 9.41 -2.91
C GLY A 75 10.67 10.28 -1.76
N ASN A 76 9.93 10.31 -0.65
CA ASN A 76 10.27 11.09 0.55
C ASN A 76 11.59 10.61 1.21
N LEU A 77 11.87 9.30 1.15
CA LEU A 77 13.16 8.70 1.56
C LEU A 77 14.31 9.00 0.58
N GLY A 78 14.02 9.63 -0.57
CA GLY A 78 15.00 10.10 -1.54
C GLY A 78 15.35 9.11 -2.65
N ALA A 79 14.51 8.09 -2.89
CA ALA A 79 14.62 7.22 -4.05
C ALA A 79 13.73 7.73 -5.21
N ARG A 80 14.07 7.35 -6.44
CA ARG A 80 13.35 7.77 -7.66
C ARG A 80 12.09 6.94 -7.81
N ALA A 81 10.94 7.58 -7.76
CA ALA A 81 9.65 6.91 -7.63
C ALA A 81 8.72 7.21 -8.82
N ALA A 82 7.97 6.21 -9.27
CA ALA A 82 6.93 6.36 -10.28
C ALA A 82 5.66 5.61 -9.86
N TYR A 83 4.51 6.04 -10.38
CA TYR A 83 3.23 5.43 -10.06
C TYR A 83 2.36 5.27 -11.32
N VAL A 84 1.60 4.18 -11.35
CA VAL A 84 0.53 3.92 -12.32
C VAL A 84 -0.77 3.67 -11.54
N GLY A 85 -1.82 4.39 -11.93
CA GLY A 85 -3.12 4.37 -11.25
C GLY A 85 -4.12 5.23 -12.01
N LYS A 86 -5.40 4.90 -11.92
CA LYS A 86 -6.45 5.56 -12.71
C LYS A 86 -7.26 6.53 -11.86
N VAL A 87 -7.32 7.78 -12.33
CA VAL A 87 -8.22 8.83 -11.82
C VAL A 87 -9.13 9.33 -12.94
N LYS A 88 -10.19 10.05 -12.62
CA LYS A 88 -11.04 10.74 -13.59
C LYS A 88 -10.47 12.13 -13.88
N ASP A 89 -10.69 12.65 -15.09
CA ASP A 89 -10.53 14.10 -15.37
C ASP A 89 -11.65 14.91 -14.69
N ASP A 90 -11.65 14.92 -13.36
CA ASP A 90 -12.52 15.68 -12.48
C ASP A 90 -11.69 16.49 -11.48
N GLN A 91 -12.35 17.19 -10.55
CA GLN A 91 -11.66 18.03 -9.58
C GLN A 91 -10.75 17.22 -8.65
N ILE A 92 -11.26 16.08 -8.14
CA ILE A 92 -10.51 15.22 -7.23
C ILE A 92 -9.32 14.57 -7.94
N GLY A 93 -9.49 14.08 -9.17
CA GLY A 93 -8.42 13.50 -9.96
C GLY A 93 -7.33 14.52 -10.32
N LYS A 94 -7.70 15.77 -10.60
CA LYS A 94 -6.72 16.86 -10.79
C LYS A 94 -5.92 17.16 -9.52
N LEU A 95 -6.60 17.18 -8.37
CA LEU A 95 -5.93 17.33 -7.07
C LEU A 95 -5.00 16.14 -6.79
N TYR A 96 -5.45 14.92 -7.06
CA TYR A 96 -4.64 13.71 -6.91
C TYR A 96 -3.36 13.75 -7.75
N VAL A 97 -3.50 14.10 -9.03
CA VAL A 97 -2.35 14.27 -9.96
C VAL A 97 -1.40 15.35 -9.45
N HIS A 98 -1.92 16.47 -8.94
CA HIS A 98 -1.11 17.52 -8.35
C HIS A 98 -0.30 17.01 -7.15
N ASP A 99 -0.97 16.40 -6.16
CA ASP A 99 -0.36 15.96 -4.91
C ASP A 99 0.75 14.93 -5.13
N ILE A 100 0.51 13.92 -5.98
CA ILE A 100 1.53 12.88 -6.21
C ILE A 100 2.75 13.43 -6.93
N ARG A 101 2.57 14.38 -7.86
CA ARG A 101 3.69 15.02 -8.56
C ARG A 101 4.42 16.02 -7.66
N ALA A 102 3.71 16.74 -6.80
CA ALA A 102 4.31 17.63 -5.80
C ALA A 102 5.18 16.85 -4.79
N ALA A 103 4.82 15.59 -4.51
CA ALA A 103 5.64 14.65 -3.75
C ALA A 103 6.87 14.10 -4.52
N GLY A 104 7.13 14.57 -5.75
CA GLY A 104 8.27 14.15 -6.55
C GLY A 104 8.12 12.79 -7.25
N VAL A 105 6.90 12.22 -7.26
CA VAL A 105 6.61 10.94 -7.92
C VAL A 105 6.23 11.19 -9.38
N THR A 106 6.80 10.42 -10.30
CA THR A 106 6.36 10.46 -11.71
C THR A 106 4.99 9.79 -11.84
N PHE A 107 4.00 10.53 -12.36
CA PHE A 107 2.65 10.02 -12.59
C PHE A 107 2.14 10.50 -13.96
N ASP A 108 2.24 9.61 -14.96
CA ASP A 108 1.93 9.91 -16.36
C ASP A 108 0.69 9.18 -16.88
N THR A 109 0.05 8.37 -16.03
CA THR A 109 -1.21 7.67 -16.38
C THR A 109 -2.25 8.70 -16.79
N ARG A 110 -2.87 8.48 -17.96
CA ARG A 110 -3.87 9.42 -18.49
C ARG A 110 -5.15 9.34 -17.66
N PRO A 111 -5.70 10.49 -17.20
CA PRO A 111 -7.00 10.51 -16.56
C PRO A 111 -8.11 9.99 -17.49
N ALA A 112 -9.11 9.34 -16.91
CA ALA A 112 -10.28 8.89 -17.66
C ALA A 112 -11.13 10.08 -18.13
N ALA A 113 -11.48 10.12 -19.43
CA ALA A 113 -12.32 11.17 -20.01
C ALA A 113 -13.82 10.95 -19.74
N ALA A 114 -14.24 9.69 -19.57
CA ALA A 114 -15.61 9.28 -19.27
C ALA A 114 -15.61 8.21 -18.15
N GLY A 115 -16.80 7.78 -17.73
CA GLY A 115 -16.94 6.81 -16.65
C GLY A 115 -17.13 7.46 -15.27
N PRO A 116 -17.00 6.67 -14.18
CA PRO A 116 -17.25 7.12 -12.82
C PRO A 116 -16.27 8.19 -12.36
N ALA A 117 -16.64 8.92 -11.30
CA ALA A 117 -15.76 9.90 -10.66
C ALA A 117 -14.48 9.24 -10.11
N THR A 118 -13.46 10.05 -9.77
CA THR A 118 -12.27 9.56 -9.06
C THR A 118 -12.69 8.82 -7.78
N GLY A 119 -12.05 7.67 -7.51
CA GLY A 119 -12.38 6.84 -6.37
C GLY A 119 -12.09 7.52 -5.03
N CYS A 120 -12.92 7.24 -4.04
CA CYS A 120 -12.79 7.80 -2.70
C CYS A 120 -12.87 6.70 -1.63
N CYS A 121 -12.07 6.83 -0.58
CA CYS A 121 -12.16 5.99 0.60
C CYS A 121 -12.57 6.83 1.81
N TYR A 122 -13.65 6.43 2.45
CA TYR A 122 -14.12 7.01 3.70
C TYR A 122 -13.48 6.23 4.85
N ILE A 123 -12.56 6.89 5.55
CA ILE A 123 -11.75 6.29 6.61
C ILE A 123 -12.29 6.75 7.96
N LEU A 124 -12.79 5.80 8.74
CA LEU A 124 -13.47 6.02 10.00
C LEU A 124 -12.52 5.60 11.12
N VAL A 125 -11.96 6.58 11.83
CA VAL A 125 -10.94 6.35 12.87
C VAL A 125 -11.60 6.39 14.26
N THR A 126 -11.55 5.28 14.99
CA THR A 126 -12.07 5.18 16.36
C THR A 126 -11.06 5.67 17.40
N PRO A 127 -11.46 5.93 18.67
CA PRO A 127 -10.55 6.53 19.67
C PRO A 127 -9.30 5.71 20.03
N ASP A 128 -9.29 4.42 19.72
CA ASP A 128 -8.12 3.54 19.87
C ASP A 128 -7.12 3.63 18.70
N GLY A 129 -7.39 4.49 17.71
CA GLY A 129 -6.54 4.73 16.54
C GLY A 129 -6.72 3.72 15.41
N GLU A 130 -7.59 2.72 15.59
CA GLU A 130 -7.91 1.76 14.53
C GLU A 130 -8.76 2.42 13.43
N ARG A 131 -8.49 2.07 12.17
CA ARG A 131 -9.20 2.60 11.00
C ARG A 131 -10.11 1.57 10.36
N THR A 132 -11.29 2.01 9.94
CA THR A 132 -12.23 1.20 9.15
C THR A 132 -12.49 1.89 7.83
N MET A 133 -12.18 1.21 6.72
CA MET A 133 -12.17 1.80 5.38
C MET A 133 -13.40 1.38 4.58
N ASN A 134 -14.04 2.35 3.92
CA ASN A 134 -15.15 2.11 3.02
C ASN A 134 -14.81 2.73 1.66
N THR A 135 -14.46 1.90 0.68
CA THR A 135 -13.85 2.33 -0.56
C THR A 135 -14.83 2.24 -1.72
N TYR A 136 -15.15 3.39 -2.30
CA TYR A 136 -15.75 3.47 -3.62
C TYR A 136 -14.63 3.59 -4.66
N LEU A 137 -14.43 2.54 -5.45
CA LEU A 137 -13.30 2.48 -6.40
C LEU A 137 -13.37 3.55 -7.50
N GLY A 138 -14.57 3.98 -7.89
CA GLY A 138 -14.74 5.00 -8.94
C GLY A 138 -13.91 4.66 -10.19
N ALA A 139 -13.19 5.63 -10.72
CA ALA A 139 -12.32 5.47 -11.89
C ALA A 139 -11.15 4.49 -11.68
N ALA A 140 -10.75 4.19 -10.44
CA ALA A 140 -9.64 3.28 -10.18
C ALA A 140 -9.92 1.86 -10.71
N GLN A 141 -11.19 1.44 -10.74
CA GLN A 141 -11.59 0.13 -11.28
C GLN A 141 -11.38 0.00 -12.80
N ASP A 142 -11.23 1.13 -13.50
CA ASP A 142 -11.03 1.21 -14.95
C ASP A 142 -9.53 1.21 -15.32
N LEU A 143 -8.65 0.81 -14.40
CA LEU A 143 -7.26 0.50 -14.74
C LEU A 143 -7.22 -0.74 -15.64
N THR A 144 -6.55 -0.63 -16.79
CA THR A 144 -6.50 -1.68 -17.80
C THR A 144 -5.08 -1.98 -18.25
N PRO A 145 -4.85 -3.08 -19.00
CA PRO A 145 -3.56 -3.33 -19.62
C PRO A 145 -3.07 -2.19 -20.52
N ASP A 146 -3.95 -1.38 -21.10
CA ASP A 146 -3.56 -0.25 -21.97
C ASP A 146 -2.91 0.91 -21.20
N ASP A 147 -3.10 0.95 -19.88
CA ASP A 147 -2.43 1.90 -18.99
C ASP A 147 -1.01 1.49 -18.62
N ILE A 148 -0.62 0.25 -18.96
CA ILE A 148 0.71 -0.28 -18.71
C ILE A 148 1.60 0.07 -19.90
N ASP A 149 2.39 1.13 -19.75
CA ASP A 149 3.48 1.49 -20.66
C ASP A 149 4.70 0.58 -20.44
N PRO A 150 5.04 -0.30 -21.39
CA PRO A 150 6.17 -1.22 -21.24
C PRO A 150 7.49 -0.49 -20.94
N ALA A 151 7.76 0.64 -21.60
CA ALA A 151 9.01 1.37 -21.42
C ALA A 151 9.15 1.91 -19.98
N GLN A 152 8.03 2.30 -19.37
CA GLN A 152 8.00 2.76 -17.99
C GLN A 152 8.29 1.62 -17.00
N ILE A 153 7.69 0.44 -17.23
CA ILE A 153 7.90 -0.75 -16.40
C ILE A 153 9.35 -1.26 -16.50
N GLU A 154 9.89 -1.35 -17.72
CA GLU A 154 11.28 -1.79 -17.96
C GLU A 154 12.32 -0.87 -17.32
N ALA A 155 11.96 0.41 -17.11
CA ALA A 155 12.80 1.41 -16.51
C ALA A 155 12.76 1.44 -14.97
N ALA A 156 11.98 0.58 -14.32
CA ALA A 156 11.90 0.48 -12.85
C ALA A 156 12.76 -0.67 -12.31
N GLY A 157 13.50 -0.44 -11.23
CA GLY A 157 14.28 -1.49 -10.54
C GLY A 157 13.37 -2.53 -9.86
N ILE A 158 12.37 -2.04 -9.13
CA ILE A 158 11.34 -2.83 -8.46
C ILE A 158 9.96 -2.34 -8.90
N LEU A 159 9.10 -3.26 -9.33
CA LEU A 159 7.68 -3.04 -9.54
C LEU A 159 6.94 -3.43 -8.26
N TYR A 160 6.23 -2.51 -7.61
CA TYR A 160 5.43 -2.77 -6.40
C TYR A 160 3.93 -2.70 -6.73
N LEU A 161 3.16 -3.68 -6.31
CA LEU A 161 1.72 -3.75 -6.58
C LEU A 161 0.94 -4.07 -5.31
N GLU A 162 -0.32 -3.69 -5.27
CA GLU A 162 -1.26 -4.04 -4.20
C GLU A 162 -2.17 -5.21 -4.60
N GLY A 163 -2.46 -6.08 -3.63
CA GLY A 163 -3.44 -7.16 -3.74
C GLY A 163 -4.86 -6.67 -4.05
N TYR A 164 -5.21 -5.44 -3.65
CA TYR A 164 -6.49 -4.81 -4.02
C TYR A 164 -6.74 -4.69 -5.54
N LEU A 165 -5.71 -4.81 -6.38
CA LEU A 165 -5.88 -4.91 -7.83
C LEU A 165 -6.56 -6.22 -8.28
N TRP A 166 -6.80 -7.17 -7.38
CA TRP A 166 -7.61 -8.35 -7.69
C TRP A 166 -9.12 -8.09 -7.67
N ASP A 167 -9.59 -7.01 -7.05
CA ASP A 167 -11.03 -6.70 -7.03
C ASP A 167 -11.55 -6.22 -8.40
N PRO A 168 -10.88 -5.27 -9.11
CA PRO A 168 -11.32 -4.85 -10.44
C PRO A 168 -11.00 -5.90 -11.51
N LYS A 169 -11.99 -6.20 -12.36
CA LYS A 169 -11.90 -7.25 -13.38
C LYS A 169 -10.66 -7.14 -14.29
N ASN A 170 -10.37 -5.94 -14.78
CA ASN A 170 -9.30 -5.71 -15.76
C ASN A 170 -7.93 -5.46 -15.12
N ALA A 171 -7.90 -5.16 -13.82
CA ALA A 171 -6.67 -4.84 -13.10
C ALA A 171 -5.76 -6.07 -12.92
N LYS A 172 -6.33 -7.28 -12.84
CA LYS A 172 -5.56 -8.54 -12.86
C LYS A 172 -4.73 -8.70 -14.13
N ASP A 173 -5.32 -8.40 -15.29
CA ASP A 173 -4.61 -8.50 -16.58
C ASP A 173 -3.52 -7.44 -16.68
N ALA A 174 -3.78 -6.22 -16.17
CA ALA A 174 -2.79 -5.15 -16.09
C ALA A 174 -1.61 -5.54 -15.18
N PHE A 175 -1.91 -6.13 -14.02
CA PHE A 175 -0.92 -6.65 -13.09
C PHE A 175 -0.01 -7.69 -13.76
N VAL A 176 -0.62 -8.73 -14.37
CA VAL A 176 0.13 -9.84 -14.98
C VAL A 176 0.97 -9.34 -16.16
N LYS A 177 0.43 -8.42 -16.98
CA LYS A 177 1.18 -7.75 -18.05
C LYS A 177 2.40 -7.02 -17.49
N ALA A 178 2.23 -6.20 -16.45
CA ALA A 178 3.32 -5.44 -15.85
C ALA A 178 4.38 -6.35 -15.22
N ALA A 179 3.98 -7.39 -14.48
CA ALA A 179 4.90 -8.36 -13.89
C ALA A 179 5.72 -9.10 -14.98
N THR A 180 5.07 -9.51 -16.06
CA THR A 180 5.73 -10.16 -17.20
C THR A 180 6.78 -9.26 -17.85
N ILE A 181 6.45 -7.98 -18.06
CA ILE A 181 7.39 -6.99 -18.62
C ILE A 181 8.57 -6.76 -17.66
N ALA A 182 8.29 -6.58 -16.37
CA ALA A 182 9.30 -6.40 -15.34
C ALA A 182 10.31 -7.56 -15.31
N HIS A 183 9.83 -8.81 -15.28
CA HIS A 183 10.70 -9.99 -15.34
C HIS A 183 11.45 -10.11 -16.67
N GLY A 184 10.81 -9.80 -17.80
CA GLY A 184 11.46 -9.77 -19.11
C GLY A 184 12.65 -8.81 -19.18
N ALA A 185 12.62 -7.72 -18.41
CA ALA A 185 13.71 -6.75 -18.25
C ALA A 185 14.65 -7.04 -17.07
N GLY A 186 14.50 -8.18 -16.40
CA GLY A 186 15.32 -8.58 -15.24
C GLY A 186 15.06 -7.73 -13.98
N ARG A 187 13.85 -7.19 -13.83
CA ARG A 187 13.40 -6.39 -12.68
C ARG A 187 12.71 -7.28 -11.64
N GLN A 188 12.57 -6.76 -10.42
CA GLN A 188 11.88 -7.48 -9.35
C GLN A 188 10.41 -7.08 -9.26
N VAL A 189 9.54 -8.02 -8.88
CA VAL A 189 8.13 -7.76 -8.63
C VAL A 189 7.84 -7.94 -7.14
N ALA A 190 7.24 -6.93 -6.52
CA ALA A 190 6.84 -6.89 -5.13
C ALA A 190 5.32 -6.74 -5.01
N LEU A 191 4.72 -7.41 -4.04
CA LEU A 191 3.28 -7.41 -3.78
C LEU A 191 3.02 -7.15 -2.29
N THR A 192 2.06 -6.29 -1.95
CA THR A 192 1.43 -6.30 -0.62
C THR A 192 0.12 -7.09 -0.63
N LEU A 193 -0.10 -7.94 0.37
CA LEU A 193 -1.35 -8.68 0.55
C LEU A 193 -2.55 -7.78 0.89
N SER A 194 -2.28 -6.53 1.25
CA SER A 194 -3.25 -5.42 1.39
C SER A 194 -4.19 -5.49 2.58
N ASP A 195 -4.99 -6.57 2.69
CA ASP A 195 -5.98 -6.75 3.75
C ASP A 195 -6.37 -8.22 3.90
N SER A 196 -6.70 -8.65 5.12
CA SER A 196 -6.98 -10.05 5.44
C SER A 196 -8.24 -10.59 4.75
N PHE A 197 -9.25 -9.75 4.47
CA PHE A 197 -10.43 -10.11 3.70
C PHE A 197 -10.12 -10.16 2.20
N CYS A 198 -9.26 -9.28 1.69
CA CYS A 198 -8.73 -9.39 0.32
C CYS A 198 -8.00 -10.72 0.12
N VAL A 199 -7.14 -11.08 1.08
CA VAL A 199 -6.47 -12.38 1.11
C VAL A 199 -7.45 -13.54 1.16
N ASP A 200 -8.50 -13.46 1.98
CA ASP A 200 -9.49 -14.55 2.06
C ASP A 200 -10.22 -14.75 0.72
N ARG A 201 -10.56 -13.66 0.02
CA ARG A 201 -11.23 -13.71 -1.29
C ARG A 201 -10.36 -14.31 -2.40
N TYR A 202 -9.06 -14.04 -2.39
CA TYR A 202 -8.14 -14.36 -3.51
C TYR A 202 -6.96 -15.24 -3.08
N ARG A 203 -7.14 -16.02 -2.00
CA ARG A 203 -6.09 -16.83 -1.37
C ARG A 203 -5.35 -17.70 -2.38
N ASP A 204 -6.09 -18.46 -3.17
CA ASP A 204 -5.52 -19.44 -4.09
C ASP A 204 -4.73 -18.73 -5.21
N GLU A 205 -5.25 -17.62 -5.74
CA GLU A 205 -4.52 -16.83 -6.72
C GLU A 205 -3.27 -16.18 -6.15
N PHE A 206 -3.30 -15.64 -4.92
CA PHE A 206 -2.10 -15.09 -4.28
C PHE A 206 -1.03 -16.17 -4.05
N LEU A 207 -1.42 -17.34 -3.57
CA LEU A 207 -0.51 -18.47 -3.44
C LEU A 207 0.07 -18.90 -4.80
N ASP A 208 -0.72 -18.89 -5.87
CA ASP A 208 -0.29 -19.21 -7.21
C ASP A 208 0.74 -18.20 -7.76
N LEU A 209 0.53 -16.89 -7.54
CA LEU A 209 1.50 -15.85 -7.89
C LEU A 209 2.87 -16.09 -7.24
N MET A 210 2.85 -16.44 -5.94
CA MET A 210 4.07 -16.69 -5.17
C MET A 210 4.78 -17.94 -5.68
N ARG A 211 4.06 -19.07 -5.77
CA ARG A 211 4.61 -20.39 -6.15
C ARG A 211 5.12 -20.43 -7.59
N LYS A 212 4.48 -19.69 -8.51
CA LYS A 212 4.93 -19.56 -9.89
C LYS A 212 6.05 -18.53 -10.07
N GLY A 213 6.42 -17.81 -9.00
CA GLY A 213 7.46 -16.79 -9.05
C GLY A 213 7.06 -15.55 -9.85
N ILE A 214 5.77 -15.27 -9.99
CA ILE A 214 5.26 -14.02 -10.59
C ILE A 214 5.56 -12.84 -9.66
N VAL A 215 5.62 -13.08 -8.35
CA VAL A 215 6.06 -12.11 -7.34
C VAL A 215 7.33 -12.60 -6.64
N ASP A 216 8.33 -11.72 -6.53
CA ASP A 216 9.62 -12.00 -5.88
C ASP A 216 9.60 -11.64 -4.39
N VAL A 217 8.92 -10.54 -4.05
CA VAL A 217 8.85 -9.98 -2.69
C VAL A 217 7.38 -9.87 -2.28
N VAL A 218 7.02 -10.39 -1.11
CA VAL A 218 5.64 -10.30 -0.61
C VAL A 218 5.63 -9.66 0.77
N PHE A 219 4.87 -8.58 0.89
CA PHE A 219 4.56 -7.91 2.15
C PHE A 219 3.22 -8.41 2.69
N SER A 220 3.18 -8.66 3.99
CA SER A 220 2.01 -9.11 4.72
C SER A 220 2.05 -8.57 6.14
N ASN A 221 0.92 -8.41 6.82
CA ASN A 221 0.86 -8.35 8.27
C ASN A 221 0.50 -9.71 8.90
N GLU A 222 0.57 -9.82 10.22
CA GLU A 222 0.25 -11.06 10.95
C GLU A 222 -1.16 -11.59 10.62
N ALA A 223 -2.17 -10.72 10.48
CA ALA A 223 -3.54 -11.12 10.18
C ALA A 223 -3.72 -11.61 8.73
N GLU A 224 -3.10 -10.95 7.77
CA GLU A 224 -3.05 -11.37 6.36
C GLU A 224 -2.34 -12.70 6.20
N LEU A 225 -1.23 -12.92 6.93
CA LEU A 225 -0.52 -14.18 6.94
C LEU A 225 -1.38 -15.32 7.50
N HIS A 226 -2.09 -15.08 8.60
CA HIS A 226 -3.05 -16.03 9.15
C HIS A 226 -4.19 -16.35 8.18
N SER A 227 -4.72 -15.33 7.50
CA SER A 227 -5.74 -15.50 6.47
C SER A 227 -5.23 -16.33 5.29
N LEU A 228 -4.01 -16.06 4.81
CA LEU A 228 -3.41 -16.74 3.65
C LEU A 228 -3.27 -18.24 3.90
N TYR A 229 -2.82 -18.63 5.10
CA TYR A 229 -2.58 -20.03 5.46
C TYR A 229 -3.68 -20.68 6.30
N GLN A 230 -4.78 -19.97 6.55
CA GLN A 230 -5.93 -20.44 7.33
C GLN A 230 -5.52 -21.05 8.68
N THR A 231 -4.62 -20.39 9.39
CA THR A 231 -4.07 -20.86 10.67
C THR A 231 -3.79 -19.69 11.59
N SER A 232 -3.96 -19.89 12.90
CA SER A 232 -3.53 -18.95 13.94
C SER A 232 -2.11 -19.20 14.43
N ASP A 233 -1.44 -20.26 13.97
CA ASP A 233 -0.04 -20.55 14.28
C ASP A 233 0.89 -19.70 13.40
N PHE A 234 1.45 -18.64 14.00
CA PHE A 234 2.34 -17.70 13.31
C PHE A 234 3.61 -18.39 12.77
N GLU A 235 4.25 -19.25 13.56
CA GLU A 235 5.49 -19.92 13.17
C GLU A 235 5.22 -20.93 12.05
N GLY A 236 4.12 -21.67 12.14
CA GLY A 236 3.64 -22.55 11.08
C GLY A 236 3.36 -21.79 9.79
N ALA A 237 2.65 -20.66 9.87
CA ALA A 237 2.34 -19.82 8.72
C ALA A 237 3.62 -19.22 8.09
N LEU A 238 4.54 -18.69 8.89
CA LEU A 238 5.82 -18.14 8.44
C LEU A 238 6.66 -19.20 7.72
N LYS A 239 6.67 -20.44 8.22
CA LYS A 239 7.38 -21.55 7.57
C LYS A 239 6.78 -21.89 6.21
N GLN A 240 5.46 -21.86 6.04
CA GLN A 240 4.84 -22.06 4.73
C GLN A 240 5.11 -20.87 3.80
N PHE A 241 5.06 -19.66 4.34
CA PHE A 241 5.37 -18.44 3.61
C PHE A 241 6.79 -18.44 3.04
N GLY A 242 7.77 -18.89 3.80
CA GLY A 242 9.14 -19.04 3.32
C GLY A 242 9.34 -20.13 2.25
N LYS A 243 8.39 -21.07 2.10
CA LYS A 243 8.43 -22.05 1.00
C LYS A 243 7.78 -21.53 -0.27
N ASP A 244 6.70 -20.76 -0.11
CA ASP A 244 5.94 -20.24 -1.24
C ASP A 244 6.56 -18.96 -1.82
N THR A 245 7.33 -18.20 -1.04
CA THR A 245 7.94 -16.92 -1.47
C THR A 245 9.46 -16.99 -1.59
N LYS A 246 10.02 -16.13 -2.44
CA LYS A 246 11.47 -15.90 -2.53
C LYS A 246 11.95 -14.95 -1.42
N LEU A 247 11.18 -13.92 -1.13
CA LEU A 247 11.37 -13.01 0.01
C LEU A 247 9.99 -12.64 0.59
N GLY A 248 9.70 -13.08 1.81
CA GLY A 248 8.50 -12.73 2.55
C GLY A 248 8.82 -11.73 3.65
N VAL A 249 8.00 -10.68 3.79
CA VAL A 249 8.17 -9.62 4.79
C VAL A 249 6.88 -9.49 5.57
N VAL A 250 6.92 -9.84 6.86
CA VAL A 250 5.74 -9.89 7.73
C VAL A 250 5.83 -8.82 8.81
N THR A 251 4.95 -7.83 8.77
CA THR A 251 4.80 -6.83 9.85
C THR A 251 3.95 -7.40 10.98
N ARG A 252 4.30 -7.03 12.21
CA ARG A 252 3.70 -7.55 13.44
C ARG A 252 3.36 -6.41 14.42
N SER A 253 2.90 -5.28 13.87
CA SER A 253 2.57 -4.08 14.64
C SER A 253 3.70 -3.68 15.60
N GLU A 254 3.42 -3.54 16.89
CA GLU A 254 4.40 -3.16 17.93
C GLU A 254 5.54 -4.16 18.11
N LYS A 255 5.40 -5.39 17.59
CA LYS A 255 6.44 -6.43 17.65
C LYS A 255 7.50 -6.28 16.53
N GLY A 256 7.33 -5.31 15.63
CA GLY A 256 8.26 -5.05 14.53
C GLY A 256 7.95 -5.87 13.29
N CYS A 257 8.96 -6.46 12.66
CA CYS A 257 8.79 -7.29 11.48
C CYS A 257 9.69 -8.53 11.47
N VAL A 258 9.28 -9.52 10.69
CA VAL A 258 10.04 -10.73 10.39
C VAL A 258 10.17 -10.87 8.87
N VAL A 259 11.39 -11.08 8.41
CA VAL A 259 11.75 -11.30 7.01
C VAL A 259 12.15 -12.76 6.85
N VAL A 260 11.49 -13.48 5.95
CA VAL A 260 11.83 -14.86 5.59
C VAL A 260 12.38 -14.90 4.18
N SER A 261 13.54 -15.53 4.02
CA SER A 261 14.22 -15.69 2.73
C SER A 261 14.88 -17.07 2.66
N LYS A 262 15.50 -17.38 1.53
CA LYS A 262 16.31 -18.61 1.37
C LYS A 262 17.50 -18.68 2.35
N ASP A 263 17.99 -17.52 2.79
CA ASP A 263 19.15 -17.43 3.69
C ASP A 263 18.75 -17.54 5.18
N GLY A 264 17.44 -17.62 5.46
CA GLY A 264 16.90 -17.77 6.80
C GLY A 264 15.92 -16.67 7.18
N VAL A 265 15.72 -16.54 8.48
CA VAL A 265 14.77 -15.60 9.10
C VAL A 265 15.54 -14.47 9.76
N THR A 266 15.18 -13.23 9.45
CA THR A 266 15.74 -12.01 10.05
C THR A 266 14.61 -11.21 10.69
N SER A 267 14.81 -10.68 11.90
CA SER A 267 13.82 -9.86 12.58
C SER A 267 14.35 -8.44 12.78
N ALA A 268 13.46 -7.46 12.74
CA ALA A 268 13.77 -6.07 13.12
C ALA A 268 12.70 -5.54 14.09
N PRO A 269 13.10 -4.78 15.12
CA PRO A 269 12.15 -4.24 16.09
C PRO A 269 11.29 -3.12 15.47
N ALA A 270 10.12 -2.89 16.05
CA ALA A 270 9.35 -1.67 15.79
C ALA A 270 10.14 -0.44 16.26
N SER A 271 9.92 0.71 15.62
CA SER A 271 10.43 1.98 16.12
C SER A 271 9.50 2.48 17.23
N PRO A 272 10.06 3.07 18.31
CA PRO A 272 9.25 3.63 19.39
C PRO A 272 8.42 4.82 18.89
N ILE A 273 7.22 4.97 19.44
CA ILE A 273 6.32 6.09 19.19
C ILE A 273 5.99 6.79 20.52
N ASP A 274 5.70 8.09 20.45
CA ASP A 274 5.23 8.87 21.58
C ASP A 274 3.73 8.65 21.82
N LYS A 275 2.94 8.55 20.74
CA LYS A 275 1.49 8.38 20.79
C LYS A 275 0.94 7.73 19.52
N LEU A 276 0.08 6.72 19.66
CA LEU A 276 -0.72 6.21 18.55
C LEU A 276 -1.91 7.15 18.27
N VAL A 277 -2.05 7.59 17.02
CA VAL A 277 -3.12 8.51 16.60
C VAL A 277 -4.03 7.88 15.54
N ASP A 278 -3.45 7.30 14.49
CA ASP A 278 -4.17 6.72 13.34
C ASP A 278 -3.28 5.66 12.68
N THR A 279 -3.74 4.43 12.54
CA THR A 279 -2.93 3.35 11.92
C THR A 279 -2.92 3.38 10.39
N THR A 280 -3.60 4.34 9.75
CA THR A 280 -3.67 4.48 8.30
C THR A 280 -2.27 4.71 7.70
N GLY A 281 -1.92 3.96 6.65
CA GLY A 281 -0.62 4.06 5.99
C GLY A 281 0.53 3.33 6.68
N ALA A 282 0.34 2.71 7.85
CA ALA A 282 1.43 2.02 8.58
C ALA A 282 2.14 0.96 7.73
N GLY A 283 1.37 0.07 7.09
CA GLY A 283 1.90 -0.97 6.20
C GLY A 283 2.50 -0.38 4.92
N ASP A 284 1.88 0.67 4.37
CA ASP A 284 2.32 1.34 3.14
C ASP A 284 3.71 1.97 3.33
N LEU A 285 3.91 2.69 4.43
CA LEU A 285 5.16 3.35 4.77
C LEU A 285 6.22 2.36 5.27
N PHE A 286 5.80 1.27 5.91
CA PHE A 286 6.71 0.16 6.17
C PHE A 286 7.28 -0.40 4.87
N ALA A 287 6.42 -0.69 3.89
CA ALA A 287 6.86 -1.18 2.57
C ALA A 287 7.77 -0.15 1.88
N ALA A 288 7.48 1.14 1.98
CA ALA A 288 8.32 2.19 1.42
C ALA A 288 9.75 2.15 1.96
N GLY A 289 9.91 2.11 3.28
CA GLY A 289 11.21 2.02 3.93
C GLY A 289 11.94 0.72 3.59
N PHE A 290 11.24 -0.40 3.58
CA PHE A 290 11.85 -1.69 3.24
C PHE A 290 12.34 -1.72 1.78
N LEU A 291 11.54 -1.25 0.84
CA LEU A 291 11.88 -1.19 -0.59
C LEU A 291 13.10 -0.29 -0.83
N VAL A 292 13.18 0.87 -0.17
CA VAL A 292 14.38 1.73 -0.22
C VAL A 292 15.59 1.02 0.37
N GLY A 293 15.40 0.23 1.43
CA GLY A 293 16.45 -0.62 2.00
C GLY A 293 16.97 -1.67 1.01
N LEU A 294 16.10 -2.26 0.19
CA LEU A 294 16.50 -3.17 -0.89
C LEU A 294 17.25 -2.44 -2.00
N VAL A 295 16.73 -1.31 -2.49
CA VAL A 295 17.36 -0.47 -3.51
C VAL A 295 18.78 -0.06 -3.12
N ARG A 296 18.99 0.25 -1.83
CA ARG A 296 20.29 0.67 -1.28
C ARG A 296 21.14 -0.48 -0.74
N ASN A 297 20.69 -1.73 -0.87
CA ASN A 297 21.39 -2.93 -0.39
C ASN A 297 21.78 -2.87 1.11
N LEU A 298 20.89 -2.37 1.97
CA LEU A 298 21.18 -2.17 3.40
C LEU A 298 21.21 -3.47 4.23
N GLY A 299 20.79 -4.59 3.64
CA GLY A 299 20.49 -5.85 4.34
C GLY A 299 19.09 -5.86 4.95
N TYR A 300 18.53 -7.05 5.18
CA TYR A 300 17.12 -7.21 5.58
C TYR A 300 16.79 -6.59 6.94
N GLU A 301 17.72 -6.65 7.90
CA GLU A 301 17.52 -6.03 9.21
C GLU A 301 17.38 -4.50 9.09
N ASN A 302 18.30 -3.82 8.40
CA ASN A 302 18.24 -2.38 8.23
C ASN A 302 17.08 -1.94 7.32
N ALA A 303 16.72 -2.73 6.30
CA ALA A 303 15.51 -2.50 5.52
C ALA A 303 14.25 -2.57 6.40
N GLY A 304 14.17 -3.56 7.29
CA GLY A 304 13.11 -3.67 8.29
C GLY A 304 13.08 -2.49 9.26
N ARG A 305 14.24 -2.04 9.77
CA ARG A 305 14.34 -0.85 10.63
C ARG A 305 13.94 0.44 9.92
N LEU A 306 14.27 0.58 8.64
CA LEU A 306 13.88 1.73 7.82
C LEU A 306 12.36 1.74 7.58
N GLY A 307 11.76 0.58 7.27
CA GLY A 307 10.30 0.43 7.22
C GLY A 307 9.64 0.74 8.55
N ALA A 308 10.15 0.21 9.65
CA ALA A 308 9.63 0.47 10.99
C ALA A 308 9.71 1.96 11.38
N LEU A 309 10.76 2.68 10.98
CA LEU A 309 10.88 4.13 11.20
C LEU A 309 9.80 4.91 10.44
N ALA A 310 9.60 4.60 9.17
CA ALA A 310 8.59 5.27 8.34
C ALA A 310 7.17 4.96 8.83
N ALA A 311 6.89 3.71 9.21
CA ALA A 311 5.62 3.33 9.82
C ALA A 311 5.38 4.03 11.17
N ALA A 312 6.42 4.15 12.01
CA ALA A 312 6.30 4.85 13.28
C ALA A 312 6.07 6.36 13.12
N GLU A 313 6.54 6.99 12.05
CA GLU A 313 6.24 8.40 11.79
C GLU A 313 4.76 8.59 11.43
N VAL A 314 4.27 7.83 10.44
CA VAL A 314 2.91 8.05 9.90
C VAL A 314 1.80 7.77 10.92
N ILE A 315 2.00 6.82 11.83
CA ILE A 315 0.94 6.45 12.80
C ILE A 315 0.73 7.43 13.95
N GLN A 316 1.57 8.47 14.03
CA GLN A 316 1.55 9.47 15.11
C GLN A 316 0.74 10.72 14.76
N HIS A 317 0.13 10.76 13.58
CA HIS A 317 -0.74 11.84 13.13
C HIS A 317 -1.88 11.28 12.25
N ILE A 318 -2.89 12.09 11.96
CA ILE A 318 -3.96 11.71 11.02
C ILE A 318 -3.40 11.72 9.59
N GLY A 319 -3.78 10.71 8.80
CA GLY A 319 -3.48 10.65 7.37
C GLY A 319 -2.38 9.66 6.99
N ALA A 320 -2.39 9.23 5.73
CA ALA A 320 -1.63 8.08 5.25
C ALA A 320 -0.25 8.40 4.64
N ARG A 321 0.21 9.65 4.73
CA ARG A 321 1.46 10.13 4.13
C ARG A 321 2.27 10.93 5.15
N PRO A 322 3.61 10.87 5.08
CA PRO A 322 4.48 11.46 6.10
C PRO A 322 4.34 12.99 6.14
N LEU A 323 4.36 13.55 7.35
CA LEU A 323 4.32 15.00 7.57
C LEU A 323 5.71 15.61 7.71
N VAL A 324 6.74 14.79 7.90
CA VAL A 324 8.15 15.22 7.94
C VAL A 324 9.01 14.51 6.89
N SER A 325 10.26 14.94 6.74
CA SER A 325 11.20 14.26 5.85
C SER A 325 11.66 12.93 6.45
N LEU A 326 11.17 11.82 5.89
CA LEU A 326 11.61 10.47 6.21
C LEU A 326 13.11 10.29 5.93
N LYS A 327 13.65 10.94 4.88
CA LYS A 327 15.09 10.93 4.60
C LYS A 327 15.90 11.54 5.74
N GLU A 328 15.50 12.72 6.24
CA GLU A 328 16.20 13.37 7.35
C GLU A 328 16.07 12.56 8.65
N LEU A 329 14.88 12.04 8.94
CA LEU A 329 14.67 11.14 10.07
C LEU A 329 15.59 9.91 10.00
N ALA A 330 15.64 9.24 8.85
CA ALA A 330 16.44 8.05 8.65
C ALA A 330 17.95 8.34 8.72
N THR A 331 18.39 9.49 8.19
CA THR A 331 19.79 9.95 8.29
C THR A 331 20.16 10.25 9.74
N GLY A 332 19.29 10.95 10.49
CA GLY A 332 19.50 11.24 11.91
C GLY A 332 19.56 9.98 12.80
N LYS A 333 18.99 8.87 12.34
CA LYS A 333 19.06 7.55 13.01
C LYS A 333 20.18 6.65 12.45
N GLY A 334 20.98 7.14 11.49
CA GLY A 334 22.06 6.39 10.86
C GLY A 334 21.61 5.20 10.00
N LEU A 335 20.35 5.20 9.56
CA LEU A 335 19.80 4.15 8.68
C LEU A 335 20.04 4.45 7.20
N LEU A 336 20.21 5.73 6.85
CA LEU A 336 20.64 6.19 5.54
C LEU A 336 21.91 7.03 5.68
N VAL A 337 22.81 6.89 4.70
CA VAL A 337 24.02 7.71 4.53
C VAL A 337 23.88 8.53 3.26
#